data_AF-A0A8X7WER7-F1
#
_entry.id   AF-A0A8X7WER7-F1
#
_cell.length_a   1.000
_cell.length_b   1.000
_cell.length_c   1.000
_cell.angle_alpha   90.00
_cell.angle_beta   90.00
_cell.angle_gamma   90.00
#
_symmetry.space_group_name_H-M   'P 1'
#
loop_
_entity.id
_entity.type
_entity.pdbx_description
1 polymer ?
#
loop_
_entity_poly.entity_id
_entity_poly.type
_entity_poly.pdbx_seq_one_letter_code
_entity_poly.pdbx_strand_id
1 'polypeptide(L)' 'MAEGKALSEFQSMWSIKKQDLAMKERLSKMRLLDSLIAKQEPLAKYKEALKKKLINDLLSN' A
#
# COMPACT_ATOMS: atom_id res chain seq x y z
N MET A 1 -28.51 25.04 7.30
CA MET A 1 -28.14 24.35 6.02
C MET A 1 -26.64 24.37 5.72
N ALA A 2 -25.84 25.32 6.25
CA ALA A 2 -24.39 25.37 6.00
C ALA A 2 -23.59 24.21 6.66
N GLU A 3 -24.00 23.76 7.85
CA GLU A 3 -23.31 22.68 8.58
C GLU A 3 -23.36 21.32 7.87
N GLY A 4 -24.48 20.99 7.23
CA GLY A 4 -24.61 19.73 6.47
C GLY A 4 -23.73 19.70 5.22
N LYS A 5 -23.47 20.86 4.60
CA LYS A 5 -22.56 20.97 3.45
C LYS A 5 -21.11 20.78 3.89
N ALA A 6 -20.70 21.43 4.99
CA ALA A 6 -19.35 21.30 5.54
C ALA A 6 -19.04 19.86 5.99
N LEU A 7 -20.01 19.17 6.61
CA LEU A 7 -19.85 17.77 7.01
C LEU A 7 -19.68 16.85 5.80
N SER A 8 -20.47 17.05 4.75
CA SER A 8 -20.37 16.28 3.50
C SER A 8 -19.01 16.47 2.81
N GLU A 9 -18.53 17.71 2.74
CA GLU A 9 -17.20 18.03 2.20
C GLU A 9 -16.08 17.38 3.02
N PHE A 10 -16.18 17.40 4.35
CA PHE A 10 -15.23 16.74 5.24
C PHE A 10 -15.23 15.22 5.05
N GLN A 11 -16.40 14.59 4.95
CA GLN A 11 -16.52 13.16 4.68
C GLN A 11 -15.92 12.77 3.33
N SER A 12 -16.15 13.57 2.29
CA SER A 12 -15.54 13.37 0.98
C SER A 12 -14.02 13.44 1.05
N MET A 13 -13.47 14.48 1.69
CA MET A 13 -12.03 14.65 1.86
C MET A 13 -11.42 13.50 2.67
N TRP A 14 -12.11 13.03 3.73
CA TRP A 14 -11.67 11.89 4.52
C TRP A 14 -11.64 10.59 3.72
N SER A 15 -12.66 10.35 2.87
CA SER A 15 -12.71 9.19 1.98
C SER A 15 -11.54 9.19 1.00
N ILE A 16 -11.27 10.34 0.35
CA ILE A 16 -10.13 10.51 -0.55
C ILE A 16 -8.81 10.24 0.19
N LYS A 17 -8.66 10.79 1.40
CA LYS A 17 -7.46 10.57 2.21
C LYS A 17 -7.27 9.10 2.58
N LYS A 18 -8.34 8.37 2.88
CA LYS A 18 -8.29 6.94 3.17
C LYS A 18 -7.84 6.13 1.94
N GLN A 19 -8.35 6.47 0.76
CA GLN A 19 -7.92 5.84 -0.49
C GLN A 19 -6.46 6.15 -0.83
N ASP A 20 -6.02 7.40 -0.68
CA ASP A 20 -4.62 7.80 -0.87
C ASP A 20 -3.68 7.05 0.08
N LEU A 21 -4.05 6.91 1.36
CA LEU A 21 -3.27 6.13 2.33
C LEU A 21 -3.17 4.65 1.92
N ALA A 22 -4.25 4.02 1.48
CA ALA A 22 -4.24 2.65 1.00
C ALA A 22 -3.36 2.48 -0.25
N MET A 23 -3.42 3.43 -1.18
CA MET A 23 -2.55 3.45 -2.37
C MET A 23 -1.08 3.63 -2.01
N LYS A 24 -0.76 4.52 -1.06
CA LYS A 24 0.61 4.72 -0.57
C LYS A 24 1.17 3.48 0.13
N GLU A 25 0.35 2.78 0.91
CA GLU A 25 0.74 1.50 1.52
C GLU A 25 1.07 0.47 0.43
N ARG A 26 0.20 0.32 -0.58
CA ARG A 26 0.43 -0.58 -1.72
C ARG A 26 1.70 -0.22 -2.48
N LEU A 27 1.92 1.07 -2.77
CA LEU A 27 3.13 1.55 -3.46
C LEU A 27 4.39 1.26 -2.65
N SER A 28 4.32 1.40 -1.32
CA SER A 28 5.45 1.11 -0.43
C SER A 28 5.81 -0.37 -0.42
N LYS A 29 4.80 -1.26 -0.40
CA LYS A 29 4.99 -2.70 -0.56
C LYS A 29 5.61 -3.07 -1.91
N MET A 30 5.18 -2.43 -3.00
CA MET A 30 5.77 -2.61 -4.34
C MET A 30 7.24 -2.18 -4.39
N ARG A 31 7.57 -0.98 -3.89
CA ARG A 31 8.97 -0.51 -3.84
C ARG A 31 9.88 -1.42 -3.03
N LEU A 32 9.38 -1.95 -1.92
CA LEU A 32 10.12 -2.93 -1.11
C LEU A 32 10.34 -4.22 -1.90
N LEU A 33 9.31 -4.71 -2.60
CA LEU A 33 9.41 -5.89 -3.46
C LEU A 33 10.43 -5.69 -4.60
N ASP A 34 10.41 -4.54 -5.29
CA ASP A 34 11.38 -4.20 -6.34
C ASP A 34 12.82 -4.20 -5.78
N SER A 35 13.01 -3.63 -4.58
CA SER A 35 14.30 -3.61 -3.90
C SER A 35 14.77 -5.01 -3.48
N LEU A 36 13.85 -5.94 -3.19
CA LEU A 36 14.16 -7.34 -2.89
C LEU A 36 14.44 -8.14 -4.16
N ILE A 37 13.77 -7.84 -5.28
CA ILE A 37 14.00 -8.48 -6.58
C ILE A 37 15.32 -8.03 -7.21
N ALA A 38 15.66 -6.74 -7.07
CA ALA A 38 16.88 -6.18 -7.63
C ALA A 38 18.17 -6.70 -6.97
N LYS A 39 18.08 -7.31 -5.78
CA LYS A 39 19.22 -7.95 -5.13
C LYS A 39 19.55 -9.25 -5.87
N GLN A 40 20.69 -9.24 -6.56
CA GLN A 40 21.18 -10.36 -7.38
C GLN A 40 21.82 -11.50 -6.54
N GLU A 41 22.08 -11.24 -5.26
CA GLU A 41 22.62 -12.24 -4.33
C GLU A 41 21.54 -13.20 -3.81
N PRO A 42 21.91 -14.43 -3.40
CA PRO A 42 21.00 -15.33 -2.72
C PRO A 42 20.38 -14.65 -1.51
N LEU A 43 19.08 -14.40 -1.56
CA LEU A 43 18.36 -13.83 -0.44
C LEU A 43 18.42 -14.84 0.72
N ALA A 44 18.64 -14.35 1.93
CA ALA A 44 18.50 -15.20 3.11
C ALA A 44 17.06 -15.77 3.16
N LYS A 45 16.87 -16.98 3.67
CA LYS A 45 15.57 -17.68 3.69
C LYS A 45 14.40 -16.81 4.17
N TYR A 46 14.64 -15.94 5.15
CA TYR A 46 13.63 -15.01 5.67
C TYR A 46 13.24 -13.90 4.67
N LYS A 47 14.20 -13.40 3.87
CA LYS A 47 13.95 -12.43 2.79
C LYS A 47 13.19 -13.08 1.63
N GLU A 48 13.50 -14.33 1.31
CA GLU A 48 12.75 -15.13 0.33
C GLU A 48 11.28 -15.31 0.74
N ALA A 49 11.05 -15.64 2.01
CA ALA A 49 9.70 -15.79 2.57
C ALA A 49 8.94 -14.46 2.56
N LEU A 50 9.60 -13.36 2.93
CA LEU A 50 9.02 -12.01 2.87
C LEU A 50 8.67 -11.61 1.43
N LYS A 51 9.54 -11.89 0.46
CA LYS A 51 9.30 -11.65 -0.97
C LYS A 51 8.05 -12.40 -1.45
N LYS A 52 7.94 -13.69 -1.13
CA LYS A 52 6.76 -14.50 -1.47
C LYS A 52 5.47 -13.97 -0.83
N LYS A 53 5.53 -13.59 0.44
CA LYS A 53 4.38 -13.00 1.15
C LYS A 53 3.94 -11.68 0.52
N LEU A 54 4.88 -10.79 0.19
CA LEU A 54 4.59 -9.52 -0.48
C LEU A 54 3.97 -9.71 -1.87
N ILE A 55 4.45 -10.69 -2.64
CA ILE A 55 3.87 -11.03 -3.95
C ILE A 55 2.42 -11.50 -3.78
N ASN A 56 2.15 -12.41 -2.84
CA ASN A 56 0.80 -12.88 -2.56
C ASN A 56 -0.11 -11.72 -2.12
N ASP A 57 0.32 -10.92 -1.14
CA ASP A 57 -0.46 -9.78 -0.63
C ASP A 57 -0.77 -8.74 -1.73
N LEU A 58 0.10 -8.58 -2.74
CA LEU A 58 -0.11 -7.65 -3.85
C LEU A 58 -0.98 -8.23 -4.98
N LEU A 59 -0.92 -9.54 -5.22
CA LEU A 59 -1.63 -10.25 -6.29
C LEU A 59 -3.00 -10.82 -5.86
N SER A 60 -3.27 -10.97 -4.56
CA SER A 60 -4.55 -11.48 -4.03
C SER A 60 -5.67 -10.43 -4.01
N ASN A 61 -5.67 -9.44 -4.92
CA ASN A 61 -6.79 -8.51 -5.11
C ASN A 61 -7.81 -9.06 -6.12
#